data_AF-A0A6A1V9B9-F1
#
_entry.id   AF-A0A6A1V9B9-F1
#
_cell.length_a   1.000
_cell.length_b   1.000
_cell.length_c   1.000
_cell.angle_alpha   90.00
_cell.angle_beta   90.00
_cell.angle_gamma   90.00
#
_symmetry.space_group_name_H-M   'P 1'
#
loop_
_entity.id
_entity.type
_entity.pdbx_description
1 polymer ?
#
loop_
_entity_poly.entity_id
_entity_poly.type
_entity_poly.pdbx_seq_one_letter_code
_entity_poly.pdbx_strand_id
1 'polypeptide(L)'
;MEEITEGVNVMILAGDAHKKNRIQVSNTKKPLFFYVNLAKRYMQHNEVELSALGMAIATVVTIAEILKNNGLAVEKKITTSTVDIKDDSRGRPIQKAKSL
;
A
#
# COMPACT_ATOMS: atom_id res chain seq x y z
N MET A 1 3.41 -20.51 5.29
CA MET A 1 3.74 -19.20 4.64
C MET A 1 2.48 -18.33 4.44
N GLU A 2 1.36 -18.65 5.10
CA GLU A 2 0.08 -17.92 4.97
C GLU A 2 -0.17 -16.89 6.09
N GLU A 3 0.34 -17.13 7.30
CA GLU A 3 0.05 -16.29 8.49
C GLU A 3 0.63 -14.86 8.41
N ILE A 4 1.68 -14.64 7.62
CA ILE A 4 2.30 -13.31 7.46
C ILE A 4 1.32 -12.34 6.78
N THR A 5 0.32 -12.84 6.05
CA THR A 5 -0.63 -12.01 5.30
C THR A 5 -1.77 -11.47 6.16
N GLU A 6 -2.13 -12.17 7.25
CA GLU A 6 -3.22 -11.75 8.14
C GLU A 6 -2.79 -10.64 9.11
N GLY A 7 -1.56 -10.68 9.62
CA GLY A 7 -1.03 -9.64 10.52
C GLY A 7 -0.95 -8.24 9.86
N VAL A 8 -0.86 -8.19 8.52
CA VAL A 8 -0.85 -6.93 7.76
C VAL A 8 -2.24 -6.28 7.71
N ASN A 9 -3.31 -7.08 7.78
CA ASN A 9 -4.70 -6.59 7.73
C ASN A 9 -5.12 -5.87 9.02
N VAL A 10 -4.54 -6.23 10.17
CA VAL A 10 -5.01 -5.76 11.49
C VAL A 10 -4.34 -4.45 11.92
N MET A 11 -3.05 -4.24 11.63
CA MET A 11 -2.30 -3.10 12.18
C MET A 11 -2.61 -1.72 11.56
N ILE A 12 -3.35 -1.65 10.45
CA ILE A 12 -3.62 -0.39 9.75
C ILE A 12 -5.09 0.05 9.89
N LEU A 13 -5.83 -0.62 10.77
CA LEU A 13 -7.24 -0.32 11.08
C LEU A 13 -7.44 0.64 12.25
N ALA A 14 -6.41 0.91 13.07
CA ALA A 14 -6.48 1.83 14.21
C ALA A 14 -5.95 3.23 13.82
N GLY A 15 -6.85 4.13 13.38
CA GLY A 15 -6.50 5.50 13.04
C GLY A 15 -7.43 6.09 11.99
N ASP A 16 -8.50 6.70 12.48
CA ASP A 16 -9.31 7.77 11.87
C ASP A 16 -10.11 7.53 10.57
N ALA A 17 -11.29 8.14 10.58
CA ALA A 17 -12.39 8.01 9.63
C ALA A 17 -12.12 8.56 8.20
N HIS A 18 -10.86 8.76 7.81
CA HIS A 18 -10.43 9.19 6.47
C HIS A 18 -10.15 8.02 5.51
N LYS A 19 -10.44 6.77 5.93
CA LYS A 19 -10.17 5.50 5.23
C LYS A 19 -10.70 5.33 3.80
N LYS A 20 -11.44 6.28 3.21
CA LYS A 20 -12.17 6.05 1.96
C LYS A 20 -11.29 6.05 0.69
N ASN A 21 -10.12 6.70 0.71
CA ASN A 21 -9.26 6.86 -0.48
C ASN A 21 -7.84 6.29 -0.32
N ARG A 22 -7.65 5.24 0.50
CA ARG A 22 -6.34 4.58 0.63
C ARG A 22 -6.38 3.17 0.05
N ILE A 23 -5.39 2.86 -0.77
CA ILE A 23 -5.16 1.53 -1.34
C ILE A 23 -3.92 0.95 -0.69
N GLN A 24 -4.06 -0.24 -0.12
CA GLN A 24 -2.95 -0.98 0.45
C GLN A 24 -2.61 -2.13 -0.49
N VAL A 25 -1.40 -2.10 -1.02
CA VAL A 25 -0.90 -3.12 -1.91
C VAL A 25 -0.16 -4.16 -1.08
N SER A 26 -0.68 -5.38 -1.11
CA SER A 26 -0.02 -6.54 -0.52
C SER A 26 0.53 -7.43 -1.63
N ASN A 27 1.54 -8.23 -1.30
CA ASN A 27 2.07 -9.19 -2.23
C ASN A 27 1.14 -10.42 -2.25
N THR A 28 0.88 -10.98 -3.44
CA THR A 28 0.49 -12.38 -3.74
C THR A 28 -0.92 -12.74 -4.23
N LYS A 29 -1.94 -11.87 -4.32
CA LYS A 29 -3.28 -12.33 -4.81
C LYS A 29 -3.98 -11.48 -5.86
N LYS A 30 -3.61 -10.21 -6.04
CA LYS A 30 -4.28 -9.31 -6.99
C LYS A 30 -3.36 -8.96 -8.16
N PRO A 31 -3.84 -9.03 -9.41
CA PRO A 31 -3.05 -8.63 -10.56
C PRO A 31 -2.76 -7.12 -10.52
N LEU A 32 -1.68 -6.68 -11.18
CA LEU A 32 -1.28 -5.26 -11.21
C LEU A 32 -2.44 -4.32 -11.59
N PHE A 33 -3.17 -4.65 -12.66
CA PHE A 33 -4.26 -3.82 -13.16
C PHE A 33 -5.48 -3.74 -12.23
N PHE A 34 -5.62 -4.65 -11.27
CA PHE A 34 -6.65 -4.51 -10.23
C PHE A 34 -6.44 -3.20 -9.45
N TYR A 35 -5.21 -2.95 -9.01
CA TYR A 35 -4.88 -1.75 -8.25
C TYR A 35 -4.89 -0.48 -9.11
N VAL A 36 -4.45 -0.56 -10.37
CA VAL A 36 -4.55 0.57 -11.31
C VAL A 36 -6.01 0.99 -11.49
N ASN A 37 -6.92 0.05 -11.70
CA ASN A 37 -8.34 0.35 -11.89
C ASN A 37 -9.00 0.85 -10.60
N LEU A 38 -8.60 0.30 -9.44
CA LEU A 38 -9.07 0.78 -8.16
C LEU A 38 -8.61 2.23 -7.89
N ALA A 39 -7.35 2.55 -8.21
CA ALA A 39 -6.82 3.91 -8.09
C ALA A 39 -7.57 4.89 -8.99
N LYS A 40 -7.84 4.52 -10.25
CA LYS A 40 -8.67 5.33 -11.16
C LYS A 40 -10.04 5.65 -10.56
N ARG A 41 -10.67 4.67 -9.89
CA ARG A 41 -11.97 4.87 -9.23
C ARG A 41 -11.86 5.80 -8.01
N TYR A 42 -10.81 5.68 -7.21
CA TYR A 42 -10.63 6.49 -5.99
C TYR A 42 -10.23 7.94 -6.30
N MET A 43 -9.49 8.16 -7.40
CA MET A 43 -9.13 9.52 -7.86
C MET A 43 -10.33 10.36 -8.29
N GLN A 44 -11.52 9.78 -8.51
CA GLN A 44 -12.76 10.54 -8.69
C GLN A 44 -13.12 11.39 -7.45
N HIS A 45 -12.53 11.08 -6.31
CA HIS A 45 -12.67 11.80 -5.05
C HIS A 45 -11.42 12.66 -4.74
N ASN A 46 -10.83 13.27 -5.78
CA ASN A 46 -9.64 14.15 -5.80
C ASN A 46 -8.28 13.48 -5.59
N GLU A 47 -8.10 12.69 -4.53
CA GLU A 47 -6.78 12.16 -4.14
C GLU A 47 -6.86 10.68 -3.79
N VAL A 48 -5.80 9.94 -4.08
CA VAL A 48 -5.64 8.53 -3.69
C VAL A 48 -4.29 8.34 -3.02
N GLU A 49 -4.28 7.60 -1.92
CA GLU A 49 -3.06 7.21 -1.21
C GLU A 49 -2.72 5.75 -1.53
N LEU A 50 -1.48 5.48 -1.98
CA LEU A 50 -1.01 4.13 -2.31
C LEU A 50 0.07 3.72 -1.29
N SER A 51 -0.22 2.70 -0.48
CA SER A 51 0.70 2.23 0.55
C SER A 51 1.13 0.78 0.32
N ALA A 52 2.38 0.47 0.66
CA ALA A 52 2.93 -0.88 0.59
C ALA A 52 4.01 -1.13 1.63
N LEU A 53 4.29 -2.41 1.87
CA LEU A 53 5.35 -2.89 2.75
C LEU A 53 6.23 -3.91 2.01
N GLY A 54 7.54 -3.82 2.24
CA GLY A 54 8.51 -4.79 1.72
C GLY A 54 8.42 -4.99 0.20
N MET A 55 8.29 -6.24 -0.26
CA MET A 55 8.28 -6.56 -1.69
C MET A 55 7.14 -5.90 -2.48
N ALA A 56 6.03 -5.52 -1.84
CA ALA A 56 4.92 -4.86 -2.50
C ALA A 56 5.21 -3.40 -2.90
N ILE A 57 6.31 -2.81 -2.41
CA ILE A 57 6.71 -1.43 -2.72
C ILE A 57 6.91 -1.27 -4.23
N ALA A 58 7.56 -2.25 -4.89
CA ALA A 58 7.78 -2.22 -6.33
C ALA A 58 6.46 -2.12 -7.12
N THR A 59 5.43 -2.81 -6.65
CA THR A 59 4.09 -2.76 -7.26
C THR A 59 3.45 -1.38 -7.12
N VAL A 60 3.57 -0.72 -5.96
CA VAL A 60 3.06 0.66 -5.78
C VAL A 60 3.77 1.65 -6.70
N VAL A 61 5.10 1.53 -6.82
CA VAL A 61 5.89 2.36 -7.75
C VAL A 61 5.39 2.17 -9.18
N THR A 62 5.21 0.92 -9.61
CA THR A 62 4.70 0.59 -10.94
C THR A 62 3.30 1.17 -11.18
N ILE A 63 2.40 1.09 -10.19
CA ILE A 63 1.05 1.67 -10.31
C ILE A 63 1.13 3.19 -10.47
N ALA A 64 1.92 3.86 -9.65
CA ALA A 64 2.09 5.32 -9.73
C ALA A 64 2.66 5.73 -11.09
N GLU A 65 3.67 5.04 -11.60
CA GLU A 65 4.25 5.29 -12.93
C GLU A 65 3.22 5.11 -14.05
N ILE A 66 2.42 4.04 -14.02
CA ILE A 66 1.35 3.82 -15.00
C ILE A 66 0.34 4.97 -14.99
N LEU A 67 -0.07 5.46 -13.82
CA LEU A 67 -1.04 6.54 -13.71
C LEU A 67 -0.46 7.86 -14.24
N LYS A 68 0.80 8.18 -13.92
CA LYS A 68 1.46 9.41 -14.37
C LYS A 68 1.75 9.40 -15.87
N ASN A 69 2.27 8.28 -16.40
CA ASN A 69 2.60 8.16 -17.82
C ASN A 69 1.36 8.23 -18.73
N ASN A 70 0.19 7.84 -18.20
CA ASN A 70 -1.08 7.99 -18.91
C ASN A 70 -1.74 9.37 -18.71
N GLY A 71 -1.09 10.31 -18.02
CA GLY A 71 -1.64 11.64 -17.74
C GLY A 71 -2.85 11.64 -16.80
N LEU A 72 -3.04 10.59 -16.01
CA LEU A 72 -4.23 10.42 -15.14
C LEU A 72 -4.04 10.99 -13.73
N ALA A 73 -2.79 11.17 -13.30
CA ALA A 73 -2.46 11.60 -11.96
C ALA A 73 -1.14 12.39 -11.95
N VAL A 74 -0.96 13.21 -10.92
CA VAL A 74 0.31 13.84 -10.56
C VAL A 74 0.65 13.43 -9.13
N GLU A 75 1.94 13.24 -8.81
CA GLU A 75 2.33 12.98 -7.44
C GLU A 75 2.15 14.25 -6.58
N LYS A 76 1.55 14.09 -5.40
CA LYS A 76 1.45 15.16 -4.40
C LYS A 76 2.49 15.00 -3.29
N LYS A 77 2.74 13.76 -2.88
CA LYS A 77 3.65 13.40 -1.80
C LYS A 77 4.15 11.98 -2.00
N ILE A 78 5.42 11.74 -1.69
CA ILE A 78 6.03 10.41 -1.61
C ILE A 78 6.71 10.32 -0.26
N THR A 79 6.35 9.32 0.56
CA THR A 79 7.00 9.11 1.86
C THR A 79 7.45 7.67 2.00
N THR A 80 8.64 7.47 2.55
CA THR A 80 9.12 6.16 2.98
C THR A 80 9.53 6.22 4.43
N SER A 81 9.16 5.22 5.22
CA SER A 81 9.55 5.08 6.62
C SER A 81 9.84 3.62 6.93
N THR A 82 10.56 3.34 8.01
CA THR A 82 10.64 1.99 8.56
C THR A 82 9.56 1.82 9.61
N VAL A 83 8.90 0.66 9.64
CA VAL A 83 7.93 0.29 10.66
C VAL A 83 8.35 -1.03 11.30
N ASP A 84 8.26 -1.09 12.62
CA ASP A 84 8.43 -2.33 13.38
C ASP A 84 7.16 -3.16 13.23
N ILE A 85 7.30 -4.38 12.71
CA ILE A 85 6.18 -5.33 12.62
C ILE A 85 6.33 -6.34 13.76
N LYS A 86 5.27 -6.44 14.58
CA LYS A 86 5.18 -7.47 15.60
C LYS A 86 4.90 -8.80 14.90
N ASP A 87 5.88 -9.70 14.94
CA ASP A 87 5.78 -11.06 14.43
C ASP A 87 5.65 -12.00 15.64
N ASP A 88 4.43 -12.39 16.01
CA ASP A 88 4.20 -13.28 17.16
C ASP A 88 4.74 -14.72 16.90
N SER A 89 5.15 -15.05 15.67
CA SER A 89 5.73 -16.36 15.32
C SER A 89 7.26 -16.43 15.47
N ARG A 90 7.92 -15.27 15.61
CA ARG A 90 9.39 -15.16 15.72
C ARG A 90 9.69 -14.07 16.74
N GLY A 91 10.16 -14.44 17.93
CA GLY A 91 10.35 -13.55 19.10
C GLY A 91 11.30 -12.34 18.96
N ARG A 92 11.56 -11.83 17.75
CA ARG A 92 12.18 -10.53 17.49
C ARG A 92 11.38 -9.72 16.45
N PRO A 93 11.10 -8.43 16.73
CA PRO A 93 10.46 -7.54 15.76
C PRO A 93 11.32 -7.34 14.51
N ILE A 94 10.68 -7.29 13.35
CA ILE A 94 11.34 -7.07 12.05
C ILE A 94 11.03 -5.65 11.59
N GLN A 95 12.07 -4.86 11.31
CA GLN A 95 11.94 -3.57 10.64
C GLN A 95 11.67 -3.79 9.15
N LYS A 96 10.52 -3.30 8.66
CA LYS A 96 10.22 -3.26 7.22
C LYS A 96 10.03 -1.82 6.76
N ALA A 97 10.52 -1.54 5.55
CA ALA A 97 10.19 -0.29 4.88
C ALA A 97 8.70 -0.24 4.53
N LYS A 98 8.10 0.91 4.75
CA LYS A 98 6.74 1.32 4.43
C LYS A 98 6.79 2.51 3.50
N SER A 99 6.11 2.42 2.37
CA SER A 99 5.83 3.56 1.50
C SER A 99 4.39 4.04 1.73
N LEU A 100 4.20 5.36 1.77
CA LEU A 100 2.92 6.06 1.84
C LEU A 100 2.81 7.02 0.64
#